data_AF-A0A0U5IG91-F1
#
_entry.id   AF-A0A0U5IG91-F1
#
_cell.length_a   1.000
_cell.length_b   1.000
_cell.length_c   1.000
_cell.angle_alpha   90.00
_cell.angle_beta   90.00
_cell.angle_gamma   90.00
#
_symmetry.space_group_name_H-M   'P 1'
#
loop_
_entity.id
_entity.type
_entity.pdbx_description
1 polymer ?
#
loop_
_entity_poly.entity_id
_entity_poly.type
_entity_poly.pdbx_seq_one_letter_code
_entity_poly.pdbx_strand_id
1 'polypeptide(L)'
;MSETDAETVAGTLGVSPAASSEQGPITPDRSEIDPLLDALDRLLSNDDAEVNRTFADAAPALRRSLGEEIVTLGRMIDTYEYPAALERVRALRARS
;
A
#
# COMPACT_ATOMS: atom_id res chain seq x y z
N MET A 1 -56.26 43.11 11.27
CA MET A 1 -56.06 41.74 11.78
C MET A 1 -54.66 41.70 12.33
N SER A 2 -54.56 41.59 13.66
CA SER A 2 -53.30 41.42 14.40
C SER A 2 -52.84 39.97 14.36
N GLU A 3 -51.59 39.77 14.81
CA GLU A 3 -50.94 38.50 15.23
C GLU A 3 -50.46 37.65 14.03
N THR A 4 -49.23 37.17 13.94
CA THR A 4 -48.39 36.39 14.89
C THR A 4 -46.95 36.39 14.32
N ASP A 5 -45.94 36.91 15.02
CA ASP A 5 -44.96 36.21 15.89
C ASP A 5 -43.84 35.42 15.16
N ALA A 6 -42.70 35.35 15.86
CA ALA A 6 -41.53 34.46 15.71
C ALA A 6 -40.46 34.90 14.70
N GLU A 7 -39.31 35.45 15.08
CA GLU A 7 -38.25 34.96 15.99
C GLU A 7 -37.01 34.51 15.20
N THR A 8 -35.97 35.35 15.30
CA THR A 8 -34.54 35.03 15.48
C THR A 8 -34.10 33.57 15.43
N VAL A 9 -33.11 33.25 14.59
CA VAL A 9 -31.81 32.62 14.95
C VAL A 9 -30.92 32.64 13.68
N ALA A 10 -29.81 33.36 13.66
CA ALA A 10 -28.49 32.99 14.16
C ALA A 10 -27.87 31.76 13.49
N GLY A 11 -26.65 31.92 12.97
CA GLY A 11 -25.72 30.83 12.71
C GLY A 11 -25.27 30.75 11.24
N THR A 12 -24.19 31.43 10.85
CA THR A 12 -22.80 30.97 11.01
C THR A 12 -22.36 30.04 9.88
N LEU A 13 -21.45 30.61 9.09
CA LEU A 13 -20.31 30.00 8.42
C LEU A 13 -20.53 28.77 7.53
N GLY A 14 -20.39 29.03 6.22
CA GLY A 14 -19.23 28.51 5.49
C GLY A 14 -19.00 27.02 5.58
N VAL A 15 -19.73 26.26 4.76
CA VAL A 15 -19.25 24.96 4.30
C VAL A 15 -18.71 25.13 2.88
N SER A 16 -17.44 25.52 2.80
CA SER A 16 -16.62 25.13 1.65
C SER A 16 -16.34 23.65 1.82
N PRO A 17 -16.76 22.75 0.91
CA PRO A 17 -16.16 21.42 0.84
C PRO A 17 -14.75 21.57 0.25
N ALA A 18 -13.82 22.02 1.10
CA ALA A 18 -12.40 21.81 0.87
C ALA A 18 -12.11 20.32 1.12
N ALA A 19 -11.96 19.58 0.03
CA ALA A 19 -11.06 18.43 -0.13
C ALA A 19 -11.63 17.55 -1.25
N SER A 20 -11.46 18.00 -2.50
CA SER A 20 -11.05 17.01 -3.49
C SER A 20 -9.72 16.49 -2.96
N SER A 21 -9.74 15.33 -2.31
CA SER A 21 -8.54 14.54 -2.13
C SER A 21 -8.09 14.16 -3.54
N GLU A 22 -7.35 15.05 -4.17
CA GLU A 22 -6.35 14.68 -5.15
C GLU A 22 -5.38 13.76 -4.40
N GLN A 23 -5.78 12.50 -4.25
CA GLN A 23 -4.85 11.41 -4.10
C GLN A 23 -4.13 11.33 -5.44
N GLY A 24 -3.21 12.28 -5.68
CA GLY A 24 -2.14 12.11 -6.65
C GLY A 24 -1.48 10.77 -6.36
N PRO A 25 -0.96 10.07 -7.38
CA PRO A 25 -0.40 8.74 -7.19
C PRO A 25 0.68 8.83 -6.11
N ILE A 26 0.35 8.35 -4.92
CA ILE A 26 1.29 8.09 -3.84
C ILE A 26 2.05 6.88 -4.35
N THR A 27 2.98 7.10 -5.29
CA THR A 27 4.04 6.16 -5.59
C THR A 27 4.76 5.96 -4.27
N PRO A 28 4.66 4.79 -3.63
CA PRO A 28 5.29 4.58 -2.34
C PRO A 28 6.78 4.84 -2.51
N ASP A 29 7.33 5.58 -1.54
CA ASP A 29 8.68 6.07 -1.66
C ASP A 29 9.63 4.88 -1.62
N ARG A 30 10.68 4.94 -2.44
CA ARG A 30 11.63 3.84 -2.63
C ARG A 30 12.19 3.33 -1.30
N SER A 31 12.38 4.25 -0.37
CA SER A 31 12.85 4.00 1.00
C SER A 31 11.90 3.13 1.83
N GLU A 32 10.62 3.04 1.48
CA GLU A 32 9.62 2.22 2.17
C GLU A 32 9.61 0.77 1.67
N ILE A 33 9.92 0.53 0.38
CA ILE A 33 9.88 -0.81 -0.21
C ILE A 33 11.20 -1.57 -0.11
N ASP A 34 12.36 -0.89 -0.09
CA ASP A 34 13.66 -1.56 0.02
C ASP A 34 13.79 -2.45 1.27
N PRO A 35 13.40 -1.99 2.49
CA PRO A 35 13.47 -2.86 3.68
C PRO A 35 12.52 -4.06 3.59
N LEU A 36 11.38 -3.93 2.89
CA LEU A 36 10.45 -5.03 2.67
C LEU A 36 11.07 -6.07 1.72
N LEU A 37 11.73 -5.62 0.65
CA LEU A 37 12.45 -6.50 -0.28
C LEU A 37 13.66 -7.17 0.39
N ASP A 38 14.36 -6.49 1.29
CA ASP A 38 15.47 -7.06 2.06
C ASP A 38 15.00 -8.15 3.03
N ALA A 39 13.86 -7.92 3.71
CA ALA A 39 13.24 -8.93 4.56
C ALA A 39 12.83 -10.17 3.75
N LEU A 40 12.20 -9.98 2.59
CA LEU A 40 11.82 -11.08 1.70
C LEU A 40 13.05 -11.85 1.17
N ASP A 41 14.12 -11.17 0.77
CA ASP A 41 15.36 -11.82 0.32
C ASP A 41 15.95 -12.72 1.41
N ARG A 42 16.00 -12.24 2.66
CA ARG A 42 16.51 -13.04 3.80
C ARG A 42 15.64 -14.24 4.09
N LEU A 43 14.31 -14.07 4.15
CA LEU A 43 13.40 -15.17 4.47
C LEU A 43 13.43 -16.24 3.36
N LEU A 44 13.40 -15.82 2.10
CA LEU A 44 13.51 -16.73 0.95
C LEU A 44 14.85 -17.44 0.89
N SER A 45 15.96 -16.77 1.24
CA SER A 45 17.29 -17.39 1.27
C SER A 45 17.46 -18.45 2.37
N ASN A 46 16.60 -18.43 3.39
CA ASN A 46 16.59 -19.41 4.48
C ASN A 46 15.44 -20.43 4.35
N ASP A 47 14.69 -20.42 3.24
CA ASP A 47 13.48 -21.20 3.04
C ASP A 47 12.47 -21.04 4.21
N ASP A 48 12.44 -19.85 4.81
CA ASP A 48 11.67 -19.59 6.02
C ASP A 48 10.18 -19.43 5.67
N ALA A 49 9.33 -20.25 6.28
CA ALA A 49 7.88 -20.21 6.07
C ALA A 49 7.24 -18.87 6.48
N GLU A 50 7.90 -18.07 7.32
CA GLU A 50 7.48 -16.72 7.68
C GLU A 50 7.40 -15.79 6.46
N VAL A 51 8.08 -16.13 5.34
CA VAL A 51 7.97 -15.40 4.06
C VAL A 51 6.53 -15.21 3.61
N ASN A 52 5.64 -16.20 3.80
CA ASN A 52 4.24 -16.11 3.39
C ASN A 52 3.51 -15.01 4.14
N ARG A 53 3.74 -14.93 5.46
CA ARG A 53 3.13 -13.90 6.32
C ARG A 53 3.70 -12.53 6.02
N THR A 54 5.03 -12.42 5.95
CA THR A 54 5.73 -11.16 5.68
C THR A 54 5.35 -10.62 4.29
N PHE A 55 5.23 -11.50 3.29
CA PHE A 55 4.76 -11.12 1.98
C PHE A 55 3.30 -10.67 1.99
N ALA A 56 2.39 -11.38 2.66
CA ALA A 56 0.98 -11.00 2.72
C ALA A 56 0.78 -9.61 3.37
N ASP A 57 1.57 -9.29 4.40
CA ASP A 57 1.56 -7.98 5.07
C ASP A 57 2.13 -6.86 4.17
N ALA A 58 3.25 -7.15 3.49
CA ALA A 58 3.94 -6.19 2.61
C ALA A 58 3.29 -6.04 1.21
N ALA A 59 2.50 -7.02 0.76
CA ALA A 59 1.95 -7.09 -0.59
C ALA A 59 1.16 -5.84 -1.02
N PRO A 60 0.31 -5.21 -0.18
CA PRO A 60 -0.39 -3.99 -0.55
C PRO A 60 0.54 -2.80 -0.79
N ALA A 61 1.63 -2.69 -0.03
CA ALA A 61 2.63 -1.64 -0.22
C ALA A 61 3.46 -1.90 -1.47
N LEU A 62 3.97 -3.13 -1.60
CA LEU A 62 4.76 -3.57 -2.75
C LEU A 62 3.97 -3.43 -4.07
N ARG A 63 2.69 -3.80 -4.09
CA ARG A 63 1.84 -3.71 -5.29
C ARG A 63 1.62 -2.26 -5.74
N ARG A 64 1.59 -1.29 -4.82
CA ARG A 64 1.47 0.12 -5.17
C ARG A 64 2.72 0.66 -5.88
N SER A 65 3.91 0.19 -5.52
CA SER A 65 5.18 0.60 -6.17
C SER A 65 5.55 -0.21 -7.39
N LEU A 66 5.42 -1.54 -7.31
CA LEU A 66 5.99 -2.50 -8.25
C LEU A 66 4.93 -3.16 -9.14
N GLY A 67 3.64 -2.87 -8.90
CA GLY A 67 2.54 -3.28 -9.77
C GLY A 67 2.36 -4.80 -9.84
N GLU A 68 2.11 -5.30 -11.05
CA GLU A 68 1.78 -6.71 -11.29
C GLU A 68 2.94 -7.68 -11.04
N GLU A 69 4.20 -7.21 -11.00
CA GLU A 69 5.35 -8.09 -10.72
C GLU A 69 5.22 -8.75 -9.33
N ILE A 70 4.52 -8.10 -8.40
CA ILE A 70 4.22 -8.59 -7.05
C ILE A 70 3.19 -9.72 -7.06
N VAL A 71 2.26 -9.73 -8.01
CA VAL A 71 1.28 -10.83 -8.13
C VAL A 71 1.99 -12.12 -8.51
N THR A 72 2.95 -12.04 -9.43
CA THR A 72 3.78 -13.20 -9.82
C THR A 72 4.66 -13.66 -8.67
N LEU A 73 5.28 -12.73 -7.92
CA LEU A 73 6.06 -13.08 -6.73
C LEU A 73 5.21 -13.78 -5.67
N GLY A 74 4.00 -13.30 -5.42
CA GLY A 74 3.06 -13.91 -4.48
C GLY A 74 2.67 -15.33 -4.88
N ARG A 75 2.47 -15.60 -6.18
CA ARG A 75 2.21 -16.96 -6.65
C ARG A 75 3.39 -17.89 -6.39
N MET A 76 4.62 -17.46 -6.68
CA MET A 76 5.81 -18.28 -6.43
C MET A 76 5.97 -18.62 -4.95
N ILE A 77 5.70 -17.65 -4.05
CA ILE A 77 5.75 -17.86 -2.60
C ILE A 77 4.66 -18.86 -2.15
N ASP A 78 3.44 -18.74 -2.68
CA ASP A 78 2.31 -19.64 -2.39
C ASP A 78 2.56 -21.07 -2.88
N THR A 79 3.26 -21.24 -4.01
CA THR A 79 3.64 -22.54 -4.56
C THR A 79 4.98 -23.07 -4.04
N TYR A 80 5.56 -22.45 -3.01
CA TYR A 80 6.83 -22.83 -2.40
C TYR A 80 8.04 -22.79 -3.37
N GLU A 81 7.96 -22.01 -4.44
CA GLU A 81 9.05 -21.80 -5.40
C GLU A 81 10.05 -20.74 -4.87
N TYR A 82 10.57 -20.95 -3.66
CA TYR A 82 11.41 -19.99 -2.97
C TYR A 82 12.69 -19.59 -3.72
N PRO A 83 13.41 -20.51 -4.41
CA PRO A 83 14.57 -20.12 -5.22
C PRO A 83 14.20 -19.14 -6.35
N ALA A 84 13.09 -19.39 -7.05
CA ALA A 84 12.62 -18.52 -8.14
C ALA A 84 12.10 -17.19 -7.60
N ALA A 85 11.39 -17.20 -6.47
CA ALA A 85 10.96 -15.99 -5.77
C ALA A 85 12.15 -15.14 -5.34
N LEU A 86 13.23 -15.76 -4.85
CA LEU A 86 14.46 -15.07 -4.42
C LEU A 86 15.14 -14.35 -5.59
N GLU A 87 15.32 -15.05 -6.72
CA GLU A 87 15.87 -14.42 -7.93
C GLU A 87 15.00 -13.24 -8.39
N ARG A 88 13.69 -13.37 -8.26
CA ARG A 88 12.75 -12.29 -8.60
C ARG A 88 12.90 -11.09 -7.68
N VAL A 89 13.00 -11.29 -6.37
CA VAL A 89 13.22 -10.21 -5.39
C VAL A 89 14.54 -9.49 -5.68
N ARG A 90 15.62 -10.23 -5.98
CA ARG A 90 16.92 -9.63 -6.34
C ARG A 90 16.87 -8.83 -7.64
N ALA A 91 16.16 -9.33 -8.64
CA ALA A 91 15.95 -8.61 -9.89
C ALA A 91 15.14 -7.32 -9.69
N LEU A 92 14.13 -7.34 -8.82
CA LEU A 92 13.35 -6.16 -8.45
C LEU A 92 14.23 -5.11 -7.76
N ARG A 93 15.11 -5.52 -6.85
CA ARG A 93 16.07 -4.61 -6.20
C ARG A 93 17.07 -4.02 -7.19
N ALA A 94 17.64 -4.82 -8.07
CA ALA A 94 18.68 -4.39 -9.02
C ALA A 94 18.17 -3.44 -10.13
N ARG A 95 16.87 -3.50 -10.45
CA ARG A 95 16.23 -2.62 -11.45
C ARG A 95 15.96 -1.22 -10.94
N SER A 96 16.07 -1.05 -9.64
CA SER A 96 15.68 0.14 -8.94
C SER A 96 16.97 0.80 -8.49
#